data_AF-A0A2P7EAN5-F1
#
_entry.id   AF-A0A2P7EAN5-F1
#
_cell.length_a   1.000
_cell.length_b   1.000
_cell.length_c   1.000
_cell.angle_alpha   90.00
_cell.angle_beta   90.00
_cell.angle_gamma   90.00
#
_symmetry.space_group_name_H-M   'P 1'
#
loop_
_entity.id
_entity.type
_entity.pdbx_description
1 polymer ?
#
loop_
_entity_poly.entity_id
_entity_poly.type
_entity_poly.pdbx_seq_one_letter_code
_entity_poly.pdbx_strand_id
1 'polypeptide(L)' 'SRTSSALGAFQRRLSARVGKSKALIATARKLAILYYKTIRYGMEFQELGDLAYQQASRDRQIHGLERRARSLGYQLVATG' A
#
# COMPACT_ATOMS: atom_id res chain seq x y z
N SER A 1 4.13 18.06 -7.10
CA SER A 1 4.48 17.20 -8.25
C SER A 1 3.59 15.97 -8.25
N ARG A 2 3.02 15.59 -9.40
CA ARG A 2 2.08 14.47 -9.56
C ARG A 2 2.80 13.31 -10.27
N THR A 3 3.76 12.69 -9.59
CA THR A 3 4.52 11.56 -10.12
C THR A 3 3.66 10.30 -10.10
N SER A 4 3.64 9.56 -11.20
CA SER A 4 2.92 8.28 -11.38
C SER A 4 3.69 7.11 -10.77
N SER A 5 4.11 7.29 -9.51
CA SER A 5 4.90 6.31 -8.75
C SER A 5 4.09 5.62 -7.67
N ALA A 6 4.39 4.35 -7.40
CA ALA A 6 3.75 3.58 -6.31
C ALA A 6 3.83 4.30 -4.94
N LEU A 7 4.93 5.02 -4.69
CA LEU A 7 5.10 5.86 -3.50
C LEU A 7 4.26 7.14 -3.56
N GLY A 8 4.14 7.77 -4.73
CA GLY A 8 3.23 8.89 -4.97
C GLY A 8 1.77 8.50 -4.75
N ALA A 9 1.31 7.36 -5.30
CA ALA A 9 -0.03 6.83 -5.05
C ALA A 9 -0.27 6.54 -3.56
N PHE A 10 0.72 5.96 -2.87
CA PHE A 10 0.64 5.75 -1.42
C PHE A 10 0.49 7.06 -0.66
N GLN A 11 1.31 8.06 -0.97
CA GLN A 11 1.28 9.37 -0.32
C GLN A 11 -0.06 10.06 -0.53
N ARG A 12 -0.63 10.03 -1.75
CA ARG A 12 -1.94 10.63 -2.06
C ARG A 12 -3.07 9.94 -1.28
N ARG A 13 -3.14 8.60 -1.33
CA ARG A 13 -4.15 7.83 -0.58
C ARG A 13 -4.04 8.09 0.93
N LEU A 14 -2.82 8.13 1.46
CA LEU A 14 -2.61 8.35 2.88
C LEU A 14 -2.95 9.79 3.27
N SER A 15 -2.61 10.77 2.45
CA SER A 15 -2.92 12.19 2.68
C SER A 15 -4.43 12.42 2.80
N ALA A 16 -5.24 11.73 1.99
CA ALA A 16 -6.70 11.82 2.07
C ALA A 16 -7.27 11.34 3.41
N ARG A 17 -6.55 10.48 4.14
CA ARG A 17 -7.00 9.92 5.42
C ARG A 17 -6.41 10.63 6.64
N VAL A 18 -5.15 11.07 6.59
CA VAL A 18 -4.42 11.58 7.77
C VAL A 18 -3.81 12.97 7.60
N GLY A 19 -4.02 13.62 6.45
CA GLY A 19 -3.44 14.91 6.11
C GLY A 19 -2.03 14.82 5.50
N LYS A 20 -1.63 15.90 4.82
CA LYS A 20 -0.40 15.96 4.00
C LYS A 20 0.88 15.75 4.82
N SER A 21 1.02 16.41 5.96
CA SER A 21 2.26 16.37 6.76
C SER A 21 2.57 14.96 7.29
N LYS A 22 1.56 14.27 7.84
CA LYS A 22 1.69 12.89 8.32
C LYS A 22 1.97 11.92 7.17
N ALA A 23 1.32 12.13 6.02
CA ALA A 23 1.53 11.29 4.85
C ALA A 23 2.94 11.43 4.26
N LEU A 24 3.54 12.62 4.27
CA LEU A 24 4.90 12.85 3.82
C LEU A 24 5.91 12.05 4.65
N ILE A 25 5.84 12.16 5.99
CA ILE A 25 6.73 11.44 6.92
C ILE A 25 6.59 9.93 6.74
N ALA A 26 5.36 9.42 6.66
CA ALA A 26 5.11 8.00 6.43
C ALA A 26 5.65 7.51 5.07
N THR A 27 5.62 8.36 4.04
CA THR A 27 6.17 8.05 2.72
C THR A 27 7.69 7.98 2.76
N ALA A 28 8.35 8.93 3.44
CA ALA A 28 9.80 8.90 3.66
C ALA A 28 10.22 7.64 4.42
N ARG A 29 9.51 7.27 5.50
CA ARG A 29 9.75 6.02 6.23
C ARG A 29 9.63 4.79 5.32
N LYS A 30 8.62 4.76 4.45
CA LYS A 30 8.42 3.66 3.50
C LYS A 30 9.57 3.55 2.50
N LEU A 31 10.06 4.68 1.98
CA LEU A 31 11.24 4.74 1.12
C LEU A 31 12.48 4.20 1.85
N ALA A 32 12.73 4.66 3.07
CA ALA A 32 13.87 4.21 3.88
C ALA A 32 13.86 2.69 4.13
N ILE A 33 12.69 2.12 4.40
CA ILE A 33 12.54 0.67 4.59
C ILE A 33 12.82 -0.09 3.29
N LEU A 34 12.32 0.40 2.15
CA LEU A 34 12.59 -0.23 0.85
C LEU A 34 14.09 -0.21 0.56
N TYR A 35 14.72 0.94 0.70
CA TYR A 35 16.16 1.11 0.53
C TYR A 35 16.99 0.20 1.46
N TYR A 36 16.60 0.12 2.73
CA TYR A 36 17.27 -0.79 3.66
C TYR A 36 17.13 -2.26 3.23
N LYS A 37 15.94 -2.67 2.79
CA LYS A 37 15.71 -4.05 2.36
C LYS A 37 16.44 -4.42 1.08
N THR A 38 16.55 -3.50 0.14
CA THR A 38 17.29 -3.75 -1.11
C THR A 38 18.77 -3.98 -0.82
N ILE A 39 19.37 -3.16 0.04
CA ILE A 39 20.80 -3.28 0.39
C ILE A 39 21.05 -4.47 1.34
N ARG A 40 20.21 -4.63 2.37
CA ARG A 40 20.46 -5.65 3.41
C ARG A 40 20.16 -7.07 2.94
N TYR A 41 19.11 -7.25 2.14
CA TYR A 41 18.58 -8.56 1.77
C TYR A 41 18.64 -8.84 0.27
N GLY A 42 19.26 -7.97 -0.53
CA GLY A 42 19.35 -8.16 -1.99
C GLY A 42 18.00 -8.14 -2.69
N MET A 43 16.98 -7.50 -2.09
CA MET A 43 15.66 -7.39 -2.70
C MET A 43 15.75 -6.47 -3.92
N GLU A 44 15.44 -6.98 -5.10
CA GLU A 44 15.23 -6.14 -6.28
C GLU A 44 13.95 -5.32 -6.08
N PHE A 45 14.11 -4.01 -6.00
CA PHE A 45 12.97 -3.10 -5.99
C PHE A 45 12.64 -2.71 -7.42
N GLN A 46 11.54 -3.25 -7.94
CA GLN A 46 10.95 -2.77 -9.18
C GLN A 46 9.81 -1.81 -8.88
N GLU A 47 9.88 -0.61 -9.46
CA GLU A 47 8.79 0.34 -9.35
C GLU A 47 7.62 -0.10 -10.22
N LEU A 48 6.64 -0.77 -9.61
CA LEU A 48 5.48 -1.35 -10.30
C LEU A 48 4.47 -0.30 -10.84
N GLY A 49 4.76 0.99 -10.71
CA GLY A 49 3.87 2.08 -11.10
C GLY A 49 2.59 2.18 -10.25
N ASP A 50 1.72 3.12 -10.62
CA ASP A 50 0.48 3.42 -9.88
C ASP A 50 -0.54 2.27 -9.91
N LEU A 51 -0.70 1.61 -11.07
CA LEU A 51 -1.76 0.59 -11.28
C LEU A 51 -1.52 -0.70 -10.50
N ALA A 52 -0.31 -1.27 -10.58
CA ALA A 52 0.00 -2.49 -9.84
C ALA A 52 0.04 -2.24 -8.31
N TYR A 53 0.42 -1.04 -7.88
CA TYR A 53 0.30 -0.68 -6.46
C TYR A 53 -1.16 -0.63 -5.99
N GLN A 54 -2.07 -0.11 -6.82
CA GLN A 54 -3.50 -0.09 -6.52
C GLN A 54 -4.07 -1.51 -6.42
N GLN A 55 -3.71 -2.41 -7.35
CA GLN A 55 -4.10 -3.82 -7.33
C GLN A 55 -3.63 -4.52 -6.04
N ALA A 56 -2.33 -4.49 -5.73
CA ALA A 56 -1.80 -5.09 -4.50
C ALA A 56 -2.36 -4.44 -3.22
N SER A 57 -2.80 -3.18 -3.28
CA SER A 57 -3.50 -2.53 -2.17
C SER A 57 -4.96 -2.99 -2.06
N ARG A 58 -5.63 -3.29 -3.16
CA ARG A 58 -6.99 -3.85 -3.19
C ARG A 58 -6.97 -5.28 -2.64
N ASP A 59 -6.02 -6.10 -3.08
CA ASP A 59 -5.92 -7.51 -2.62
C ASP A 59 -5.69 -7.59 -1.12
N ARG A 60 -4.82 -6.74 -0.57
CA ARG A 60 -4.62 -6.63 0.89
C ARG A 60 -5.87 -6.19 1.64
N GLN A 61 -6.70 -5.32 1.04
CA GLN A 61 -7.98 -4.93 1.64
C GLN A 61 -8.96 -6.11 1.62
N ILE A 62 -9.07 -6.83 0.51
CA ILE A 62 -9.93 -8.01 0.37
C ILE A 62 -9.52 -9.09 1.38
N HIS A 63 -8.23 -9.44 1.47
CA HIS A 63 -7.75 -10.40 2.48
C HIS A 63 -7.97 -9.92 3.93
N GLY A 64 -7.93 -8.60 4.16
CA GLY A 64 -8.30 -8.01 5.44
C GLY A 64 -9.78 -8.21 5.77
N LEU A 65 -10.66 -7.96 4.79
CA LEU A 65 -12.10 -8.16 4.90
C LEU A 65 -12.46 -9.62 5.11
N GLU A 66 -11.86 -10.52 4.34
CA GLU A 66 -12.07 -11.96 4.44
C GLU A 66 -11.71 -12.50 5.83
N ARG A 67 -10.56 -12.07 6.38
CA ARG A 67 -10.16 -12.44 7.75
C ARG A 67 -11.14 -11.93 8.81
N ARG A 68 -11.63 -10.70 8.65
CA ARG A 68 -12.61 -10.10 9.58
C ARG A 68 -13.98 -10.80 9.49
N ALA A 69 -14.43 -11.12 8.28
CA ALA A 69 -15.66 -11.89 8.09
C ALA A 69 -15.55 -13.25 8.79
N ARG A 70 -14.45 -13.99 8.55
CA ARG A 70 -14.19 -15.28 9.20
C ARG A 70 -14.19 -15.19 10.73
N SER A 71 -13.57 -14.15 11.31
CA SER A 71 -13.58 -13.97 12.77
C SER A 71 -14.96 -13.72 13.38
N LEU A 72 -15.93 -13.28 12.56
CA LEU A 72 -17.30 -13.02 12.97
C LEU A 72 -18.27 -14.13 12.56
N GLY A 73 -17.77 -15.26 12.02
CA GLY A 73 -18.60 -16.37 11.53
C GLY A 73 -19.29 -16.09 10.19
N TYR A 74 -18.87 -15.06 9.45
CA TYR A 74 -19.39 -14.73 8.12
C TYR A 74 -18.41 -15.13 7.01
N GLN A 75 -18.93 -15.34 5.81
CA GLN A 75 -18.16 -15.56 4.60
C GLN A 75 -18.24 -14.33 3.69
N LEU A 76 -17.09 -13.86 3.20
CA LEU A 76 -17.05 -12.80 2.20
C LEU A 76 -17.48 -13.38 0.85
N VAL A 77 -18.54 -12.82 0.26
CA VAL A 77 -19.04 -13.18 -1.07
C VAL A 77 -18.86 -11.97 -1.99
N ALA A 78 -18.23 -12.18 -3.16
CA ALA A 78 -18.13 -11.12 -4.17
C ALA A 78 -19.50 -10.94 -4.84
N THR A 79 -20.01 -9.71 -4.83
CA THR A 79 -21.30 -9.37 -5.43
C THR A 79 -21.20 -8.89 -6.89
N GLY A 80 -20.04 -9.07 -7.53
CA GLY A 80 -19.77 -8.69 -8.93
C GLY A 80 -18.29 -8.71 -9.28
#